data_AF-A0A4R9AWD9-F1
#
_entry.id   AF-A0A4R9AWD9-F1
#
_cell.length_a   1.000
_cell.length_b   1.000
_cell.length_c   1.000
_cell.angle_alpha   90.00
_cell.angle_beta   90.00
_cell.angle_gamma   90.00
#
_symmetry.space_group_name_H-M   'P 1'
#
loop_
_entity.id
_entity.type
_entity.pdbx_description
1 polymer ?
#
loop_
_entity_poly.entity_id
_entity_poly.type
_entity_poly.pdbx_seq_one_letter_code
_entity_poly.pdbx_strand_id
1 'polypeptide(L)'
;MSALTTLLMMVVGSVVPANALSGNDFDPGRIISDSVFHDSAALDSNQIQQFLNSKLSACKSGYTCLKDFRMDTFDRAAEEPGHCTAYSGAANESASTIIAKASQACGISPKVLLVLLQKETSLITSTSPTAGTYRKAAGYGCPDTSSCDAAYYGFYNQVYMAAWQFRQYTNYPDRRFKIGNIAVGFNPNAGCGSSVVNIQNQATANLYNYTPYQPNTAAVANLYGWGDACSSYGNRNFWRMYSDWFGSTLTGLDSKDATSLVRALYNDILIREPDAGGVSTWHGYLIGRGWPTVSVANGILYSDEYYLQRIDAAYREVLGREPDENGRYDWLSRMRSGQTSVDEIRMTFTSSMEYYMAAGGNDHAYVGVLYSTLLGRPAAQGDLDYWASQASLRGGGYVVSSIWNSYESGTIRLNAIYTTYLKRGVDASGVSSWVPLITAQGDQAARTTIVSSLEYLLQARARYPQP
;
A
#
# COMPACT_ATOMS: atom_id res chain seq x y z
N MET A 1 60.65 24.36 11.65
CA MET A 1 59.64 24.37 10.58
C MET A 1 59.14 22.95 10.41
N SER A 2 57.98 22.62 10.98
CA SER A 2 57.28 21.38 10.67
C SER A 2 55.79 21.70 10.64
N ALA A 3 55.23 21.76 9.43
CA ALA A 3 53.80 21.90 9.20
C ALA A 3 53.16 20.51 9.29
N LEU A 4 52.18 20.35 10.20
CA LEU A 4 51.30 19.18 10.21
C LEU A 4 50.12 19.45 9.28
N THR A 5 50.05 18.68 8.19
CA THR A 5 48.96 18.66 7.23
C THR A 5 47.83 17.79 7.77
N THR A 6 46.67 18.38 8.07
CA THR A 6 45.47 17.64 8.47
C THR A 6 44.79 17.08 7.22
N LEU A 7 44.77 15.75 7.10
CA LEU A 7 44.09 15.03 6.02
C LEU A 7 42.58 14.97 6.32
N LEU A 8 41.79 15.72 5.57
CA LEU A 8 40.33 15.67 5.62
C LEU A 8 39.85 14.41 4.89
N MET A 9 39.45 13.37 5.63
CA MET A 9 38.76 12.22 5.05
C MET A 9 37.34 12.64 4.63
N MET A 10 37.12 12.82 3.34
CA MET A 10 35.78 12.87 2.77
C MET A 10 35.18 11.47 2.83
N VAL A 11 34.22 11.25 3.74
CA VAL A 11 33.34 10.09 3.69
C VAL A 11 32.41 10.30 2.49
N VAL A 12 32.73 9.69 1.36
CA VAL A 12 31.80 9.54 0.24
C VAL A 12 30.78 8.49 0.67
N GLY A 13 29.70 8.92 1.31
CA GLY A 13 28.55 8.08 1.57
C GLY A 13 27.93 7.67 0.24
N SER A 14 28.02 6.38 -0.10
CA SER A 14 27.29 5.80 -1.21
C SER A 14 25.79 6.01 -0.95
N VAL A 15 25.14 6.86 -1.75
CA VAL A 15 23.68 6.99 -1.74
C VAL A 15 23.13 5.73 -2.40
N VAL A 16 22.94 4.66 -1.62
CA VAL A 16 22.13 3.53 -2.07
C VAL A 16 20.69 4.03 -2.10
N PRO A 17 19.96 3.94 -3.23
CA PRO A 17 18.56 4.31 -3.23
C PRO A 17 17.82 3.36 -2.29
N ALA A 18 17.32 3.89 -1.18
CA ALA A 18 16.79 3.13 -0.05
C ALA A 18 15.47 2.38 -0.34
N ASN A 19 15.05 2.27 -1.60
CA ASN A 19 13.72 1.77 -1.99
C ASN A 19 13.78 0.69 -3.09
N ALA A 20 14.92 0.02 -3.24
CA ALA A 20 15.08 -1.01 -4.28
C ALA A 20 14.32 -2.30 -3.90
N LEU A 21 13.58 -2.86 -4.85
CA LEU A 21 12.91 -4.15 -4.70
C LEU A 21 13.89 -5.28 -4.37
N SER A 22 13.48 -6.21 -3.52
CA SER A 22 14.22 -7.43 -3.24
C SER A 22 13.64 -8.63 -3.97
N GLY A 23 14.48 -9.58 -4.41
CA GLY A 23 14.01 -10.84 -4.99
C GLY A 23 13.13 -11.65 -4.03
N ASN A 24 13.29 -11.44 -2.72
CA ASN A 24 12.49 -12.07 -1.67
C ASN A 24 11.05 -11.53 -1.61
N ASP A 25 10.76 -10.40 -2.28
CA ASP A 25 9.42 -9.83 -2.34
C ASP A 25 8.58 -10.42 -3.49
N PHE A 26 9.20 -11.17 -4.40
CA PHE A 26 8.50 -11.85 -5.49
C PHE A 26 7.79 -13.11 -4.99
N ASP A 27 6.46 -13.09 -5.02
CA ASP A 27 5.62 -14.28 -4.79
C ASP A 27 5.17 -14.89 -6.14
N PRO A 28 5.66 -16.08 -6.52
CA PRO A 28 5.24 -16.73 -7.77
C PRO A 28 3.75 -17.09 -7.78
N GLY A 29 3.10 -17.22 -6.63
CA GLY A 29 1.68 -17.54 -6.47
C GLY A 29 0.76 -16.32 -6.54
N ARG A 30 1.32 -15.11 -6.40
CA ARG A 30 0.55 -13.85 -6.36
C ARG A 30 1.35 -12.70 -6.97
N ILE A 31 1.55 -12.77 -8.29
CA ILE A 31 2.37 -11.80 -9.03
C ILE A 31 1.74 -10.40 -9.06
N ILE A 32 0.41 -10.35 -9.22
CA ILE A 32 -0.40 -9.13 -9.30
C ILE A 32 -1.82 -9.45 -8.81
N SER A 33 -2.50 -8.50 -8.15
CA SER A 33 -3.89 -8.69 -7.72
C SER A 33 -4.88 -8.51 -8.87
N ASP A 34 -6.04 -9.15 -8.78
CA ASP A 34 -7.10 -9.00 -9.79
C ASP A 34 -7.57 -7.55 -9.89
N SER A 35 -7.68 -6.85 -8.75
CA SER A 35 -8.07 -5.43 -8.74
C SER A 35 -7.07 -4.55 -9.49
N VAL A 36 -5.77 -4.75 -9.30
CA VAL A 36 -4.73 -3.97 -10.00
C VAL A 36 -4.63 -4.37 -11.47
N PHE A 37 -4.81 -5.66 -11.80
CA PHE A 37 -4.73 -6.17 -13.17
C PHE A 37 -5.91 -5.72 -14.04
N HIS A 38 -7.11 -5.63 -13.46
CA HIS A 38 -8.35 -5.28 -14.16
C HIS A 38 -8.78 -3.82 -14.00
N ASP A 39 -7.97 -2.98 -13.35
CA ASP A 39 -8.21 -1.54 -13.25
C ASP A 39 -7.98 -0.84 -14.60
N SER A 40 -8.95 -0.97 -15.51
CA SER A 40 -8.94 -0.32 -16.83
C SER A 40 -8.99 1.22 -16.77
N ALA A 41 -9.30 1.78 -15.60
CA ALA A 41 -9.30 3.22 -15.36
C ALA A 41 -7.99 3.73 -14.72
N ALA A 42 -7.01 2.84 -14.50
CA ALA A 42 -5.76 3.17 -13.79
C ALA A 42 -4.95 4.31 -14.45
N LEU A 43 -5.07 4.48 -15.77
CA LEU A 43 -4.50 5.59 -16.53
C LEU A 43 -5.43 5.95 -17.69
N ASP A 44 -5.70 7.24 -17.88
CA ASP A 44 -6.30 7.74 -19.11
C ASP A 44 -5.25 7.90 -20.23
N SER A 45 -5.69 8.26 -21.44
CA SER A 45 -4.80 8.44 -22.60
C SER A 45 -3.73 9.52 -22.36
N ASN A 46 -4.06 10.61 -21.67
CA ASN A 46 -3.12 11.69 -21.38
C ASN A 46 -2.04 11.23 -20.40
N GLN A 47 -2.44 10.51 -19.34
CA GLN A 47 -1.52 9.95 -18.35
C GLN A 47 -0.62 8.88 -18.98
N ILE A 48 -1.14 8.04 -19.89
CA ILE A 48 -0.32 7.11 -20.67
C ILE A 48 0.69 7.89 -21.53
N GLN A 49 0.27 8.97 -22.20
CA GLN A 49 1.19 9.79 -22.99
C GLN A 49 2.30 10.42 -22.14
N GLN A 50 1.95 10.95 -20.97
CA GLN A 50 2.92 11.49 -20.01
C GLN A 50 3.91 10.42 -19.53
N PHE A 51 3.42 9.21 -19.27
CA PHE A 51 4.26 8.06 -18.94
C PHE A 51 5.23 7.72 -20.08
N LEU A 52 4.75 7.63 -21.33
CA LEU A 52 5.61 7.35 -22.48
C LEU A 52 6.69 8.43 -22.67
N ASN A 53 6.34 9.69 -22.47
CA ASN A 53 7.28 10.81 -22.52
C ASN A 53 8.32 10.75 -21.40
N SER A 54 7.96 10.26 -20.21
CA SER A 54 8.89 10.14 -19.08
C SER A 54 9.89 8.99 -19.23
N LYS A 55 9.54 7.95 -19.99
CA LYS A 55 10.42 6.79 -20.24
C LYS A 55 11.45 7.03 -21.34
N LEU A 56 11.21 7.98 -22.23
CA LEU A 56 12.13 8.30 -23.31
C LEU A 56 12.11 9.78 -23.68
N SER A 57 13.22 10.47 -23.44
CA SER A 57 13.35 11.90 -23.76
C SER A 57 13.50 12.17 -25.26
N ALA A 58 14.23 11.33 -25.99
CA ALA A 58 14.50 11.53 -27.42
C ALA A 58 14.49 10.23 -28.22
N CYS A 59 13.92 10.30 -29.43
CA CYS A 59 14.01 9.23 -30.40
C CYS A 59 15.25 9.39 -31.27
N LYS A 60 15.87 8.27 -31.67
CA LYS A 60 16.98 8.31 -32.63
C LYS A 60 16.46 8.83 -33.98
N SER A 61 17.22 9.73 -34.60
CA SER A 61 16.88 10.26 -35.93
C SER A 61 16.62 9.13 -36.94
N GLY A 62 15.57 9.28 -37.74
CA GLY A 62 15.10 8.27 -38.71
C GLY A 62 14.19 7.18 -38.15
N TYR A 63 13.92 7.19 -36.83
CA TYR A 63 12.99 6.27 -36.18
C TYR A 63 11.78 7.02 -35.62
N THR A 64 10.64 6.33 -35.50
CA THR A 64 9.46 6.81 -34.78
C THR A 64 9.33 6.01 -33.51
N CYS A 65 9.51 6.64 -32.35
CA CYS A 65 9.41 5.97 -31.06
C CYS A 65 7.96 5.89 -30.59
N LEU A 66 7.64 4.99 -29.65
CA LEU A 66 6.26 4.73 -29.25
C LEU A 66 5.51 5.99 -28.78
N LYS A 67 6.20 6.88 -28.06
CA LYS A 67 5.62 8.15 -27.60
C LYS A 67 5.14 9.07 -28.73
N ASP A 68 5.72 8.96 -29.92
CA ASP A 68 5.40 9.77 -31.11
C ASP A 68 4.65 8.95 -32.18
N PHE A 69 4.43 7.66 -31.94
CA PHE A 69 3.83 6.74 -32.90
C PHE A 69 2.34 7.00 -33.08
N ARG A 70 1.90 6.97 -34.34
CA ARG A 70 0.49 7.07 -34.73
C ARG A 70 0.15 6.07 -35.80
N MET A 71 -1.11 5.63 -35.82
CA MET A 71 -1.67 4.82 -36.90
C MET A 71 -3.20 4.96 -36.98
N ASP A 72 -3.76 4.65 -38.15
CA ASP A 72 -5.19 4.47 -38.28
C ASP A 72 -5.63 3.16 -37.63
N THR A 73 -6.76 3.19 -36.95
CA THR A 73 -7.43 2.02 -36.38
C THR A 73 -8.82 1.86 -36.99
N PHE A 74 -9.45 0.72 -36.72
CA PHE A 74 -10.77 0.39 -37.26
C PHE A 74 -11.71 -0.09 -36.16
N ASP A 75 -13.00 -0.05 -36.44
CA ASP A 75 -14.02 -0.49 -35.51
C ASP A 75 -13.93 -2.01 -35.26
N ARG A 76 -14.12 -2.41 -34.01
CA ARG A 76 -14.37 -3.81 -33.62
C ARG A 76 -15.70 -3.90 -32.91
N ALA A 77 -16.50 -4.88 -33.31
CA ALA A 77 -17.72 -5.22 -32.60
C ALA A 77 -17.40 -5.66 -31.16
N ALA A 78 -18.37 -5.51 -30.27
CA ALA A 78 -18.29 -6.14 -28.97
C ALA A 78 -18.24 -7.66 -29.13
N GLU A 79 -17.44 -8.30 -28.30
CA GLU A 79 -17.48 -9.73 -28.08
C GLU A 79 -18.72 -10.08 -27.24
N GLU A 80 -18.84 -11.35 -26.84
CA GLU A 80 -19.89 -11.80 -25.94
C GLU A 80 -19.96 -11.00 -24.62
N PRO A 81 -21.14 -10.95 -23.96
CA PRO A 81 -21.31 -10.23 -22.71
C PRO A 81 -20.28 -10.62 -21.64
N GLY A 82 -19.61 -9.61 -21.07
CA GLY A 82 -18.55 -9.81 -20.07
C GLY A 82 -17.15 -10.03 -20.66
N HIS A 83 -17.00 -10.10 -21.99
CA HIS A 83 -15.72 -10.03 -22.68
C HIS A 83 -15.39 -8.57 -23.10
N CYS A 84 -14.63 -8.37 -24.16
CA CYS A 84 -14.30 -7.04 -24.68
C CYS A 84 -15.53 -6.36 -25.29
N THR A 85 -15.79 -5.13 -24.88
CA THR A 85 -16.78 -4.25 -25.51
C THR A 85 -16.27 -3.72 -26.86
N ALA A 86 -17.16 -3.04 -27.59
CA ALA A 86 -16.82 -2.50 -28.90
C ALA A 86 -15.65 -1.50 -28.83
N TYR A 87 -14.78 -1.55 -29.84
CA TYR A 87 -13.72 -0.57 -30.03
C TYR A 87 -14.11 0.35 -31.18
N SER A 88 -14.17 1.66 -30.95
CA SER A 88 -14.37 2.63 -32.02
C SER A 88 -13.03 3.11 -32.58
N GLY A 89 -12.79 2.80 -33.85
CA GLY A 89 -11.60 3.19 -34.59
C GLY A 89 -11.59 4.66 -34.96
N ALA A 90 -10.39 5.17 -35.23
CA ALA A 90 -10.19 6.53 -35.74
C ALA A 90 -8.91 6.62 -36.57
N ALA A 91 -8.84 7.65 -37.40
CA ALA A 91 -7.61 7.97 -38.11
C ALA A 91 -6.56 8.57 -37.17
N ASN A 92 -5.29 8.29 -37.44
CA ASN A 92 -4.12 8.94 -36.82
C ASN A 92 -4.10 8.89 -35.28
N GLU A 93 -4.55 7.78 -34.68
CA GLU A 93 -4.54 7.61 -33.23
C GLU A 93 -3.12 7.47 -32.69
N SER A 94 -2.86 8.12 -31.56
CA SER A 94 -1.60 7.91 -30.82
C SER A 94 -1.55 6.53 -30.19
N ALA A 95 -0.34 6.02 -29.97
CA ALA A 95 -0.14 4.79 -29.20
C ALA A 95 -0.83 4.84 -27.82
N SER A 96 -0.79 5.99 -27.15
CA SER A 96 -1.46 6.22 -25.87
C SER A 96 -2.99 6.09 -25.94
N THR A 97 -3.61 6.56 -27.02
CA THR A 97 -5.06 6.41 -27.25
C THR A 97 -5.41 4.95 -27.53
N ILE A 98 -4.61 4.28 -28.35
CA ILE A 98 -4.80 2.86 -28.69
C ILE A 98 -4.76 1.99 -27.43
N ILE A 99 -3.76 2.21 -26.56
CA ILE A 99 -3.64 1.48 -25.28
C ILE A 99 -4.84 1.77 -24.38
N ALA A 100 -5.22 3.04 -24.18
CA ALA A 100 -6.36 3.41 -23.34
C ALA A 100 -7.67 2.75 -23.81
N LYS A 101 -7.97 2.83 -25.11
CA LYS A 101 -9.18 2.25 -25.68
C LYS A 101 -9.20 0.73 -25.59
N ALA A 102 -8.08 0.05 -25.87
CA ALA A 102 -8.00 -1.41 -25.74
C ALA A 102 -8.16 -1.86 -24.28
N SER A 103 -7.56 -1.12 -23.34
CA SER A 103 -7.72 -1.33 -21.90
C SER A 103 -9.16 -1.21 -21.45
N GLN A 104 -9.85 -0.13 -21.83
CA GLN A 104 -11.26 0.07 -21.51
C GLN A 104 -12.15 -0.98 -22.16
N ALA A 105 -11.92 -1.29 -23.45
CA ALA A 105 -12.71 -2.26 -24.19
C ALA A 105 -12.70 -3.63 -23.48
N CYS A 106 -11.51 -4.11 -23.10
CA CYS A 106 -11.33 -5.45 -22.53
C CYS A 106 -11.25 -5.49 -20.99
N GLY A 107 -11.37 -4.35 -20.30
CA GLY A 107 -11.25 -4.27 -18.84
C GLY A 107 -9.88 -4.73 -18.30
N ILE A 108 -8.79 -4.36 -18.99
CA ILE A 108 -7.41 -4.68 -18.60
C ILE A 108 -6.68 -3.38 -18.27
N SER A 109 -5.92 -3.37 -17.19
CA SER A 109 -5.19 -2.18 -16.78
C SER A 109 -4.19 -1.71 -17.85
N PRO A 110 -4.19 -0.40 -18.20
CA PRO A 110 -3.20 0.15 -19.13
C PRO A 110 -1.78 -0.01 -18.62
N LYS A 111 -1.56 -0.03 -17.30
CA LYS A 111 -0.26 -0.30 -16.67
C LYS A 111 0.25 -1.71 -17.02
N VAL A 112 -0.64 -2.71 -17.03
CA VAL A 112 -0.33 -4.09 -17.44
C VAL A 112 0.10 -4.14 -18.91
N LEU A 113 -0.65 -3.48 -19.81
CA LEU A 113 -0.32 -3.46 -21.24
C LEU A 113 1.01 -2.74 -21.51
N LEU A 114 1.30 -1.65 -20.80
CA LEU A 114 2.58 -0.94 -20.91
C LEU A 114 3.77 -1.82 -20.48
N VAL A 115 3.65 -2.54 -19.36
CA VAL A 115 4.67 -3.49 -18.92
C VAL A 115 4.83 -4.64 -19.90
N LEU A 116 3.72 -5.14 -20.45
CA LEU A 116 3.76 -6.19 -21.46
C LEU A 116 4.55 -5.75 -22.69
N LEU A 117 4.24 -4.59 -23.27
CA LEU A 117 4.94 -4.06 -24.44
C LEU A 117 6.45 -3.91 -24.19
N GLN A 118 6.84 -3.52 -22.97
CA GLN A 118 8.25 -3.47 -22.61
C GLN A 118 8.87 -4.87 -22.48
N LYS A 119 8.18 -5.79 -21.80
CA LYS A 119 8.67 -7.15 -21.57
C LYS A 119 8.89 -7.91 -22.88
N GLU A 120 7.97 -7.75 -23.84
CA GLU A 120 7.98 -8.50 -25.10
C GLU A 120 8.99 -7.95 -26.11
N THR A 121 9.10 -6.63 -26.23
CA THR A 121 9.88 -6.02 -27.33
C THR A 121 10.75 -4.84 -26.92
N SER A 122 10.82 -4.51 -25.62
CA SER A 122 11.48 -3.30 -25.10
C SER A 122 10.96 -2.00 -25.74
N LEU A 123 9.74 -2.01 -26.26
CA LEU A 123 9.22 -0.94 -27.13
C LEU A 123 9.01 0.39 -26.38
N ILE A 124 8.71 0.37 -25.08
CA ILE A 124 8.47 1.59 -24.29
C ILE A 124 9.75 2.44 -24.23
N THR A 125 10.92 1.80 -24.05
CA THR A 125 12.21 2.51 -23.86
C THR A 125 13.10 2.51 -25.10
N SER A 126 12.67 1.90 -26.21
CA SER A 126 13.48 1.80 -27.43
C SER A 126 13.63 3.17 -28.11
N THR A 127 14.88 3.56 -28.40
CA THR A 127 15.21 4.76 -29.18
C THR A 127 15.13 4.53 -30.69
N SER A 128 15.04 3.28 -31.14
CA SER A 128 15.10 2.93 -32.56
C SER A 128 14.21 1.71 -32.91
N PRO A 129 12.90 1.76 -32.59
CA PRO A 129 12.00 0.64 -32.88
C PRO A 129 11.80 0.49 -34.39
N THR A 130 11.73 -0.75 -34.86
CA THR A 130 11.56 -1.05 -36.28
C THR A 130 10.08 -1.25 -36.62
N ALA A 131 9.73 -1.20 -37.91
CA ALA A 131 8.40 -1.60 -38.37
C ALA A 131 8.05 -3.04 -37.94
N GLY A 132 9.05 -3.94 -37.89
CA GLY A 132 8.87 -5.30 -37.37
C GLY A 132 8.48 -5.33 -35.90
N THR A 133 9.05 -4.44 -35.08
CA THR A 133 8.70 -4.25 -33.67
C THR A 133 7.23 -3.88 -33.51
N TYR A 134 6.75 -2.90 -34.28
CA TYR A 134 5.32 -2.50 -34.25
C TYR A 134 4.38 -3.59 -34.76
N ARG A 135 4.81 -4.39 -35.75
CA ARG A 135 4.00 -5.51 -36.26
C ARG A 135 3.75 -6.59 -35.22
N LYS A 136 4.66 -6.76 -34.25
CA LYS A 136 4.68 -7.87 -33.29
C LYS A 136 4.85 -7.37 -31.85
N ALA A 137 4.32 -6.18 -31.54
CA ALA A 137 4.67 -5.42 -30.34
C ALA A 137 4.41 -6.15 -29.01
N ALA A 138 3.41 -7.04 -28.98
CA ALA A 138 3.06 -7.86 -27.83
C ALA A 138 3.34 -9.37 -28.06
N GLY A 139 3.82 -9.77 -29.23
CA GLY A 139 4.04 -11.18 -29.56
C GLY A 139 2.77 -12.00 -29.79
N TYR A 140 1.59 -11.37 -29.87
CA TYR A 140 0.35 -12.10 -30.11
C TYR A 140 0.32 -12.69 -31.52
N GLY A 141 -0.03 -13.99 -31.60
CA GLY A 141 -0.04 -14.72 -32.87
C GLY A 141 1.35 -15.09 -33.39
N CYS A 142 2.39 -15.03 -32.54
CA CYS A 142 3.77 -15.39 -32.87
C CYS A 142 4.25 -16.60 -32.03
N PRO A 143 3.87 -17.83 -32.39
CA PRO A 143 4.36 -19.02 -31.69
C PRO A 143 5.86 -19.25 -31.94
N ASP A 144 6.56 -19.81 -30.95
CA ASP A 144 8.01 -20.08 -31.05
C ASP A 144 8.38 -21.11 -32.14
N THR A 145 7.41 -21.93 -32.55
CA THR A 145 7.61 -23.07 -33.47
C THR A 145 7.13 -22.82 -34.89
N SER A 146 6.54 -21.65 -35.20
CA SER A 146 6.07 -21.33 -36.55
C SER A 146 6.10 -19.83 -36.86
N SER A 147 5.75 -19.47 -38.09
CA SER A 147 5.67 -18.06 -38.49
C SER A 147 4.50 -17.36 -37.80
N CYS A 148 4.68 -16.08 -37.47
CA CYS A 148 3.59 -15.29 -36.93
C CYS A 148 2.42 -15.16 -37.93
N ASP A 149 1.21 -15.19 -37.41
CA ASP A 149 0.00 -14.97 -38.19
C ASP A 149 -0.13 -13.48 -38.58
N ALA A 150 -0.15 -13.23 -39.88
CA ALA A 150 -0.21 -11.90 -40.45
C ALA A 150 -1.53 -11.17 -40.15
N ALA A 151 -2.61 -11.89 -39.81
CA ALA A 151 -3.89 -11.31 -39.44
C ALA A 151 -3.80 -10.41 -38.19
N TYR A 152 -2.80 -10.64 -37.34
CA TYR A 152 -2.60 -9.89 -36.10
C TYR A 152 -1.50 -8.83 -36.19
N TYR A 153 -0.93 -8.60 -37.38
CA TYR A 153 0.11 -7.58 -37.53
C TYR A 153 -0.41 -6.16 -37.32
N GLY A 154 0.45 -5.34 -36.72
CA GLY A 154 0.23 -3.91 -36.49
C GLY A 154 -0.01 -3.60 -35.01
N PHE A 155 0.45 -2.43 -34.57
CA PHE A 155 0.46 -2.08 -33.15
C PHE A 155 -0.94 -2.13 -32.53
N TYR A 156 -1.94 -1.57 -33.22
CA TYR A 156 -3.34 -1.67 -32.84
C TYR A 156 -3.81 -3.10 -32.58
N ASN A 157 -3.59 -4.01 -33.54
CA ASN A 157 -4.00 -5.40 -33.42
C ASN A 157 -3.26 -6.10 -32.28
N GLN A 158 -1.96 -5.85 -32.13
CA GLN A 158 -1.14 -6.46 -31.08
C GLN A 158 -1.60 -6.04 -29.68
N VAL A 159 -1.90 -4.76 -29.47
CA VAL A 159 -2.38 -4.24 -28.17
C VAL A 159 -3.79 -4.75 -27.87
N TYR A 160 -4.71 -4.65 -28.83
CA TYR A 160 -6.09 -5.14 -28.65
C TYR A 160 -6.11 -6.64 -28.38
N MET A 161 -5.39 -7.44 -29.17
CA MET A 161 -5.40 -8.90 -29.01
C MET A 161 -4.70 -9.36 -27.72
N ALA A 162 -3.70 -8.64 -27.23
CA ALA A 162 -3.13 -8.92 -25.91
C ALA A 162 -4.16 -8.68 -24.79
N ALA A 163 -4.88 -7.56 -24.82
CA ALA A 163 -5.94 -7.25 -23.85
C ALA A 163 -7.09 -8.26 -23.95
N TRP A 164 -7.50 -8.59 -25.18
CA TRP A 164 -8.48 -9.63 -25.49
C TRP A 164 -8.05 -10.97 -24.91
N GLN A 165 -6.79 -11.36 -25.09
CA GLN A 165 -6.30 -12.65 -24.65
C GLN A 165 -6.30 -12.79 -23.13
N PHE A 166 -5.95 -11.72 -22.40
CA PHE A 166 -6.06 -11.70 -20.94
C PHE A 166 -7.50 -11.76 -20.46
N ARG A 167 -8.43 -11.04 -21.11
CA ARG A 167 -9.85 -11.18 -20.83
C ARG A 167 -10.32 -12.61 -21.10
N GLN A 168 -9.77 -13.25 -22.13
CA GLN A 168 -10.16 -14.61 -22.49
C GLN A 168 -9.61 -15.67 -21.55
N TYR A 169 -8.46 -15.43 -20.92
CA TYR A 169 -8.00 -16.26 -19.80
C TYR A 169 -8.85 -16.07 -18.55
N THR A 170 -9.34 -14.84 -18.32
CA THR A 170 -10.18 -14.50 -17.16
C THR A 170 -11.55 -15.16 -17.25
N ASN A 171 -12.22 -15.05 -18.40
CA ASN A 171 -13.58 -15.55 -18.58
C ASN A 171 -13.63 -17.07 -18.73
N TYR A 172 -12.55 -17.69 -19.20
CA TYR A 172 -12.43 -19.14 -19.39
C TYR A 172 -11.18 -19.66 -18.66
N PRO A 173 -11.26 -19.79 -17.32
CA PRO A 173 -10.11 -20.04 -16.46
C PRO A 173 -9.66 -21.50 -16.42
N ASP A 174 -10.45 -22.46 -16.95
CA ASP A 174 -10.04 -23.86 -16.99
C ASP A 174 -8.97 -24.10 -18.08
N ARG A 175 -7.73 -23.84 -17.68
CA ARG A 175 -6.53 -23.89 -18.54
C ARG A 175 -5.40 -24.60 -17.81
N ARG A 176 -4.24 -24.70 -18.48
CA ARG A 176 -3.03 -25.31 -17.93
C ARG A 176 -2.62 -24.66 -16.60
N PHE A 177 -2.56 -23.33 -16.56
CA PHE A 177 -2.31 -22.58 -15.34
C PHE A 177 -3.63 -21.98 -14.85
N LYS A 178 -4.02 -22.33 -13.62
CA LYS A 178 -5.26 -21.91 -12.97
C LYS A 178 -5.07 -21.81 -11.47
N ILE A 179 -6.01 -21.19 -10.77
CA ILE A 179 -5.98 -21.06 -9.31
C ILE A 179 -5.84 -22.44 -8.67
N GLY A 180 -4.93 -22.56 -7.70
CA GLY A 180 -4.59 -23.81 -7.03
C GLY A 180 -3.11 -24.17 -7.12
N ASN A 181 -2.78 -25.38 -6.69
CA ASN A 181 -1.42 -25.90 -6.68
C ASN A 181 -1.04 -26.46 -8.05
N ILE A 182 -0.20 -25.75 -8.80
CA ILE A 182 0.22 -26.12 -10.16
C ILE A 182 1.73 -26.27 -10.20
N ALA A 183 2.23 -27.35 -10.80
CA ALA A 183 3.65 -27.49 -11.10
C ALA A 183 4.03 -26.54 -12.26
N VAL A 184 4.91 -25.58 -11.99
CA VAL A 184 5.38 -24.60 -12.98
C VAL A 184 6.87 -24.84 -13.26
N GLY A 185 7.23 -24.99 -14.54
CA GLY A 185 8.63 -25.18 -14.93
C GLY A 185 9.46 -23.91 -14.73
N PHE A 186 10.75 -24.08 -14.46
CA PHE A 186 11.70 -22.95 -14.43
C PHE A 186 12.17 -22.52 -15.81
N ASN A 187 12.07 -23.40 -16.81
CA ASN A 187 12.58 -23.20 -18.17
C ASN A 187 11.84 -24.11 -19.17
N PRO A 188 11.79 -23.76 -20.47
CA PRO A 188 11.36 -24.69 -21.51
C PRO A 188 12.10 -26.03 -21.51
N ASN A 189 13.37 -26.03 -21.13
CA ASN A 189 14.13 -27.24 -20.91
C ASN A 189 13.65 -27.95 -19.63
N ALA A 190 12.99 -29.10 -19.79
CA ALA A 190 12.49 -29.90 -18.67
C ALA A 190 13.59 -30.34 -17.68
N GLY A 191 14.85 -30.44 -18.12
CA GLY A 191 15.99 -30.76 -17.27
C GLY A 191 16.28 -29.70 -16.18
N CYS A 192 15.76 -28.49 -16.35
CA CYS A 192 15.84 -27.43 -15.34
C CYS A 192 14.86 -27.62 -14.17
N GLY A 193 13.91 -28.55 -14.29
CA GLY A 193 12.95 -28.87 -13.24
C GLY A 193 11.79 -27.87 -13.10
N SER A 194 11.05 -28.06 -12.01
CA SER A 194 9.84 -27.29 -11.67
C SER A 194 9.63 -27.28 -10.16
N SER A 195 8.77 -26.40 -9.67
CA SER A 195 8.21 -26.48 -8.31
C SER A 195 6.70 -26.26 -8.35
N VAL A 196 6.01 -26.66 -7.27
CA VAL A 196 4.58 -26.40 -7.10
C VAL A 196 4.39 -24.95 -6.66
N VAL A 197 3.63 -24.20 -7.45
CA VAL A 197 3.19 -22.84 -7.15
C VAL A 197 1.73 -22.90 -6.73
N ASN A 198 1.41 -22.32 -5.57
CA ASN A 198 0.02 -22.05 -5.20
C ASN A 198 -0.43 -20.75 -5.90
N ILE A 199 -1.07 -20.87 -7.06
CA ILE A 199 -1.61 -19.73 -7.79
C ILE A 199 -2.86 -19.25 -7.07
N GLN A 200 -2.82 -18.04 -6.51
CA GLN A 200 -3.82 -17.53 -5.56
C GLN A 200 -4.96 -16.76 -6.23
N ASN A 201 -4.78 -16.26 -7.45
CA ASN A 201 -5.78 -15.44 -8.14
C ASN A 201 -5.73 -15.58 -9.69
N GLN A 202 -6.75 -15.02 -10.35
CA GLN A 202 -6.93 -15.21 -11.78
C GLN A 202 -5.91 -14.41 -12.60
N ALA A 203 -5.57 -13.20 -12.19
CA ALA A 203 -4.56 -12.38 -12.86
C ALA A 203 -3.17 -13.05 -12.90
N THR A 204 -2.77 -13.70 -11.80
CA THR A 204 -1.53 -14.49 -11.77
C THR A 204 -1.62 -15.69 -12.71
N ALA A 205 -2.75 -16.39 -12.74
CA ALA A 205 -2.98 -17.47 -13.71
C ALA A 205 -2.90 -16.98 -15.16
N ASN A 206 -3.47 -15.81 -15.46
CA ASN A 206 -3.43 -15.17 -16.78
C ASN A 206 -2.00 -14.89 -17.23
N LEU A 207 -1.14 -14.39 -16.33
CA LEU A 207 0.27 -14.15 -16.62
C LEU A 207 1.03 -15.44 -16.94
N TYR A 208 0.79 -16.53 -16.20
CA TYR A 208 1.40 -17.82 -16.53
C TYR A 208 0.87 -18.41 -17.84
N ASN A 209 -0.42 -18.24 -18.16
CA ASN A 209 -0.94 -18.67 -19.47
C ASN A 209 -0.34 -17.86 -20.62
N TYR A 210 0.04 -16.60 -20.40
CA TYR A 210 0.71 -15.77 -21.39
C TYR A 210 2.22 -16.04 -21.49
N THR A 211 2.91 -16.25 -20.36
CA THR A 211 4.36 -16.46 -20.29
C THR A 211 4.68 -17.65 -19.36
N PRO A 212 4.78 -18.87 -19.90
CA PRO A 212 4.59 -20.10 -19.13
C PRO A 212 5.83 -20.60 -18.40
N TYR A 213 6.48 -19.78 -17.56
CA TYR A 213 7.57 -20.22 -16.65
C TYR A 213 7.67 -19.35 -15.40
N GLN A 214 8.10 -19.94 -14.29
CA GLN A 214 8.48 -19.20 -13.07
C GLN A 214 10.00 -18.97 -13.02
N PRO A 215 10.48 -17.88 -12.39
CA PRO A 215 11.91 -17.70 -12.19
C PRO A 215 12.46 -18.74 -11.20
N ASN A 216 13.73 -19.13 -11.37
CA ASN A 216 14.46 -19.92 -10.37
C ASN A 216 15.20 -18.99 -9.39
N THR A 217 15.90 -19.58 -8.41
CA THR A 217 16.65 -18.84 -7.38
C THR A 217 17.67 -17.87 -7.98
N ALA A 218 18.41 -18.27 -9.01
CA ALA A 218 19.39 -17.41 -9.67
C ALA A 218 18.72 -16.19 -10.34
N ALA A 219 17.57 -16.39 -10.98
CA ALA A 219 16.81 -15.31 -11.59
C ALA A 219 16.28 -14.32 -10.55
N VAL A 220 15.72 -14.76 -9.41
CA VAL A 220 15.21 -13.84 -8.38
C VAL A 220 16.33 -13.14 -7.60
N ALA A 221 17.48 -13.78 -7.40
CA ALA A 221 18.64 -13.17 -6.76
C ALA A 221 19.23 -12.01 -7.58
N ASN A 222 19.03 -11.99 -8.90
CA ASN A 222 19.53 -10.95 -9.79
C ASN A 222 18.40 -10.23 -10.55
N LEU A 223 17.56 -9.48 -9.84
CA LEU A 223 16.35 -8.83 -10.39
C LEU A 223 16.57 -7.90 -11.60
N TYR A 224 17.76 -7.34 -11.75
CA TYR A 224 18.09 -6.41 -12.83
C TYR A 224 19.09 -7.00 -13.85
N GLY A 225 19.58 -8.20 -13.60
CA GLY A 225 20.51 -8.89 -14.47
C GLY A 225 20.07 -10.30 -14.82
N TRP A 226 21.06 -11.09 -15.21
CA TRP A 226 20.94 -12.46 -15.68
C TRP A 226 21.18 -13.46 -14.53
N GLY A 227 20.42 -14.54 -14.53
CA GLY A 227 20.68 -15.73 -13.72
C GLY A 227 21.53 -16.75 -14.50
N ASP A 228 21.25 -18.02 -14.26
CA ASP A 228 21.90 -19.17 -14.89
C ASP A 228 21.17 -19.67 -16.16
N ALA A 229 21.64 -20.78 -16.73
CA ALA A 229 21.06 -21.40 -17.92
C ALA A 229 19.62 -21.91 -17.74
N CYS A 230 19.15 -22.07 -16.50
CA CYS A 230 17.80 -22.51 -16.17
C CYS A 230 16.87 -21.35 -15.78
N SER A 231 17.35 -20.12 -15.89
CA SER A 231 16.60 -18.93 -15.51
C SER A 231 15.57 -18.54 -16.57
N SER A 232 14.33 -18.32 -16.14
CA SER A 232 13.29 -17.65 -16.92
C SER A 232 12.95 -16.29 -16.33
N TYR A 233 12.72 -15.30 -17.18
CA TYR A 233 12.61 -13.90 -16.76
C TYR A 233 11.23 -13.30 -16.92
N GLY A 234 10.31 -13.93 -17.65
CA GLY A 234 9.04 -13.33 -18.04
C GLY A 234 8.23 -12.76 -16.86
N ASN A 235 7.74 -13.64 -15.99
CA ASN A 235 6.95 -13.24 -14.83
C ASN A 235 7.73 -12.38 -13.82
N ARG A 236 9.02 -12.68 -13.61
CA ARG A 236 9.92 -11.84 -12.78
C ARG A 236 10.02 -10.41 -13.32
N ASN A 237 10.27 -10.25 -14.61
CA ASN A 237 10.44 -8.96 -15.26
C ASN A 237 9.12 -8.21 -15.32
N PHE A 238 8.00 -8.90 -15.55
CA PHE A 238 6.68 -8.28 -15.44
C PHE A 238 6.51 -7.64 -14.07
N TRP A 239 6.65 -8.42 -12.99
CA TRP A 239 6.52 -7.93 -11.62
C TRP A 239 7.47 -6.77 -11.33
N ARG A 240 8.77 -6.95 -11.61
CA ARG A 240 9.79 -5.93 -11.34
C ARG A 240 9.54 -4.64 -12.12
N MET A 241 9.27 -4.72 -13.42
CA MET A 241 9.00 -3.53 -14.23
C MET A 241 7.70 -2.83 -13.79
N TYR A 242 6.65 -3.58 -13.44
CA TYR A 242 5.43 -3.00 -12.90
C TYR A 242 5.74 -2.25 -11.60
N SER A 243 6.43 -2.90 -10.66
CA SER A 243 6.80 -2.32 -9.38
C SER A 243 7.69 -1.07 -9.50
N ASP A 244 8.68 -1.11 -10.39
CA ASP A 244 9.57 0.03 -10.67
C ASP A 244 8.81 1.23 -11.25
N TRP A 245 7.77 0.98 -12.04
CA TRP A 245 7.08 2.02 -12.81
C TRP A 245 5.84 2.56 -12.14
N PHE A 246 5.11 1.71 -11.43
CA PHE A 246 3.77 1.99 -10.94
C PHE A 246 3.56 1.63 -9.47
N GLY A 247 4.56 1.06 -8.80
CA GLY A 247 4.48 0.62 -7.42
C GLY A 247 3.79 -0.72 -7.24
N SER A 248 3.16 -0.94 -6.10
CA SER A 248 2.69 -2.25 -5.66
C SER A 248 1.79 -2.93 -6.69
N THR A 249 2.14 -4.16 -7.07
CA THR A 249 1.28 -5.03 -7.89
C THR A 249 0.07 -5.56 -7.13
N LEU A 250 0.00 -5.41 -5.80
CA LEU A 250 -1.09 -5.95 -4.99
C LEU A 250 -2.09 -4.90 -4.53
N THR A 251 -1.59 -3.71 -4.14
CA THR A 251 -2.44 -2.63 -3.60
C THR A 251 -2.67 -1.48 -4.58
N GLY A 252 -1.85 -1.38 -5.63
CA GLY A 252 -1.88 -0.26 -6.57
C GLY A 252 -1.29 1.05 -6.02
N LEU A 253 -0.76 1.05 -4.80
CA LEU A 253 -0.03 2.19 -4.23
C LEU A 253 1.26 2.43 -5.00
N ASP A 254 1.53 3.68 -5.34
CA ASP A 254 2.81 4.06 -5.94
C ASP A 254 3.88 4.40 -4.87
N SER A 255 5.13 4.59 -5.31
CA SER A 255 6.22 4.91 -4.38
C SER A 255 6.03 6.25 -3.66
N LYS A 256 5.36 7.23 -4.30
CA LYS A 256 5.10 8.53 -3.70
C LYS A 256 4.08 8.38 -2.57
N ASP A 257 3.01 7.62 -2.83
CA ASP A 257 1.99 7.26 -1.85
C ASP A 257 2.59 6.60 -0.62
N ALA A 258 3.45 5.60 -0.82
CA ALA A 258 4.10 4.89 0.27
C ALA A 258 4.93 5.85 1.14
N THR A 259 5.75 6.70 0.53
CA THR A 259 6.56 7.67 1.29
C THR A 259 5.70 8.71 2.01
N SER A 260 4.70 9.29 1.35
CA SER A 260 3.77 10.24 1.99
C SER A 260 3.04 9.62 3.17
N LEU A 261 2.52 8.40 3.01
CA LEU A 261 1.81 7.66 4.05
C LEU A 261 2.72 7.38 5.26
N VAL A 262 3.93 6.87 5.04
CA VAL A 262 4.88 6.56 6.13
C VAL A 262 5.25 7.82 6.90
N ARG A 263 5.52 8.93 6.21
CA ARG A 263 5.82 10.21 6.87
C ARG A 263 4.64 10.73 7.69
N ALA A 264 3.42 10.62 7.18
CA ALA A 264 2.23 10.99 7.92
C ALA A 264 2.04 10.13 9.18
N LEU A 265 2.18 8.80 9.06
CA LEU A 265 2.03 7.87 10.17
C LEU A 265 3.04 8.16 11.27
N TYR A 266 4.32 8.37 10.94
CA TYR A 266 5.35 8.72 11.91
C TYR A 266 5.08 10.05 12.61
N ASN A 267 4.70 11.08 11.86
CA ASN A 267 4.43 12.40 12.44
C ASN A 267 3.18 12.40 13.32
N ASP A 268 2.12 11.70 12.93
CA ASP A 268 0.86 11.73 13.67
C ASP A 268 0.81 10.71 14.83
N ILE A 269 1.53 9.57 14.72
CA ILE A 269 1.51 8.50 15.74
C ILE A 269 2.73 8.59 16.66
N LEU A 270 3.93 8.80 16.10
CA LEU A 270 5.20 8.82 16.84
C LEU A 270 5.73 10.24 17.09
N ILE A 271 5.04 11.27 16.62
CA ILE A 271 5.37 12.69 16.85
C ILE A 271 6.81 13.03 16.42
N ARG A 272 7.29 12.40 15.35
CA ARG A 272 8.61 12.68 14.74
C ARG A 272 8.63 12.31 13.26
N GLU A 273 9.65 12.78 12.55
CA GLU A 273 9.91 12.29 11.18
C GLU A 273 10.52 10.87 11.21
N PRO A 274 10.23 10.03 10.20
CA PRO A 274 10.94 8.78 10.01
C PRO A 274 12.38 9.05 9.54
N ASP A 275 13.32 8.26 10.03
CA ASP A 275 14.66 8.19 9.44
C ASP A 275 14.63 7.44 8.10
N ALA A 276 15.74 7.49 7.35
CA ALA A 276 15.84 6.85 6.04
C ALA A 276 15.64 5.33 6.08
N GLY A 277 16.05 4.65 7.16
CA GLY A 277 15.86 3.22 7.35
C GLY A 277 14.40 2.87 7.62
N GLY A 278 13.71 3.68 8.42
CA GLY A 278 12.28 3.58 8.64
C GLY A 278 11.48 3.71 7.35
N VAL A 279 11.74 4.77 6.55
CA VAL A 279 11.08 4.96 5.25
C VAL A 279 11.33 3.77 4.33
N SER A 280 12.60 3.36 4.20
CA SER A 280 13.01 2.21 3.37
C SER A 280 12.27 0.94 3.73
N THR A 281 12.18 0.62 5.02
CA THR A 281 11.56 -0.61 5.51
C THR A 281 10.07 -0.66 5.18
N TRP A 282 9.34 0.39 5.53
CA TRP A 282 7.89 0.45 5.28
C TRP A 282 7.57 0.55 3.78
N HIS A 283 8.39 1.27 3.01
CA HIS A 283 8.27 1.31 1.54
C HIS A 283 8.42 -0.09 0.94
N GLY A 284 9.44 -0.86 1.34
CA GLY A 284 9.63 -2.24 0.90
C GLY A 284 8.44 -3.14 1.22
N TYR A 285 7.79 -2.95 2.37
CA TYR A 285 6.56 -3.68 2.70
C TYR A 285 5.36 -3.26 1.84
N LEU A 286 5.15 -1.96 1.62
CA LEU A 286 4.02 -1.47 0.82
C LEU A 286 4.16 -1.79 -0.67
N ILE A 287 5.36 -1.58 -1.23
CA ILE A 287 5.61 -1.64 -2.67
C ILE A 287 6.13 -3.01 -3.07
N GLY A 288 7.17 -3.51 -2.40
CA GLY A 288 7.75 -4.82 -2.70
C GLY A 288 6.78 -5.94 -2.36
N ARG A 289 6.41 -6.03 -1.08
CA ARG A 289 5.54 -7.13 -0.58
C ARG A 289 4.06 -6.91 -0.79
N GLY A 290 3.65 -5.69 -1.15
CA GLY A 290 2.24 -5.36 -1.33
C GLY A 290 1.40 -5.48 -0.06
N TRP A 291 1.97 -5.15 1.10
CA TRP A 291 1.23 -5.09 2.35
C TRP A 291 0.13 -4.03 2.26
N PRO A 292 -1.07 -4.32 2.80
CA PRO A 292 -2.11 -3.30 2.90
C PRO A 292 -1.67 -2.21 3.90
N THR A 293 -2.16 -0.99 3.69
CA THR A 293 -1.84 0.19 4.54
C THR A 293 -2.09 -0.08 6.02
N VAL A 294 -3.13 -0.87 6.33
CA VAL A 294 -3.46 -1.28 7.70
C VAL A 294 -2.36 -2.09 8.38
N SER A 295 -1.62 -2.93 7.65
CA SER A 295 -0.51 -3.71 8.22
C SER A 295 0.65 -2.80 8.61
N VAL A 296 0.93 -1.77 7.81
CA VAL A 296 1.95 -0.76 8.12
C VAL A 296 1.51 0.14 9.28
N ALA A 297 0.26 0.61 9.24
CA ALA A 297 -0.31 1.38 10.34
C ALA A 297 -0.24 0.62 11.66
N ASN A 298 -0.63 -0.66 11.67
CA ASN A 298 -0.54 -1.51 12.86
C ASN A 298 0.91 -1.74 13.30
N GLY A 299 1.84 -1.92 12.36
CA GLY A 299 3.25 -2.02 12.68
C GLY A 299 3.79 -0.82 13.49
N ILE A 300 3.19 0.36 13.32
CA ILE A 300 3.52 1.58 14.06
C ILE A 300 2.65 1.72 15.33
N LEU A 301 1.32 1.52 15.23
CA LEU A 301 0.36 1.64 16.34
C LEU A 301 0.53 0.58 17.45
N TYR A 302 1.21 -0.53 17.16
CA TYR A 302 1.53 -1.58 18.14
C TYR A 302 3.03 -1.64 18.42
N SER A 303 3.79 -0.61 18.02
CA SER A 303 5.23 -0.53 18.29
C SER A 303 5.51 -0.15 19.75
N ASP A 304 6.64 -0.62 20.26
CA ASP A 304 7.12 -0.23 21.58
C ASP A 304 7.28 1.28 21.70
N GLU A 305 7.70 1.95 20.63
CA GLU A 305 7.88 3.40 20.63
C GLU A 305 6.54 4.11 20.88
N TYR A 306 5.49 3.73 20.17
CA TYR A 306 4.17 4.29 20.40
C TYR A 306 3.66 3.97 21.82
N TYR A 307 3.79 2.72 22.27
CA TYR A 307 3.39 2.34 23.63
C TYR A 307 4.10 3.16 24.69
N LEU A 308 5.41 3.29 24.59
CA LEU A 308 6.22 4.07 25.52
C LEU A 308 5.80 5.55 25.52
N GLN A 309 5.55 6.16 24.36
CA GLN A 309 5.03 7.53 24.30
C GLN A 309 3.68 7.67 25.01
N ARG A 310 2.77 6.71 24.83
CA ARG A 310 1.45 6.71 25.49
C ARG A 310 1.55 6.45 26.99
N ILE A 311 2.48 5.61 27.43
CA ILE A 311 2.78 5.38 28.85
C ILE A 311 3.30 6.67 29.48
N ASP A 312 4.35 7.27 28.89
CA ASP A 312 4.98 8.49 29.41
C ASP A 312 3.96 9.65 29.46
N ALA A 313 3.11 9.78 28.43
CA ALA A 313 2.01 10.74 28.43
C ALA A 313 0.99 10.48 29.54
N ALA A 314 0.57 9.24 29.77
CA ALA A 314 -0.37 8.91 30.84
C ALA A 314 0.18 9.27 32.23
N TYR A 315 1.45 9.02 32.51
CA TYR A 315 2.09 9.42 33.77
C TYR A 315 2.09 10.94 33.95
N ARG A 316 2.52 11.70 32.94
CA ARG A 316 2.57 13.17 33.01
C ARG A 316 1.18 13.79 33.11
N GLU A 317 0.26 13.36 32.25
CA GLU A 317 -1.04 14.00 32.09
C GLU A 317 -2.05 13.60 33.16
N VAL A 318 -1.93 12.39 33.73
CA VAL A 318 -2.87 11.90 34.76
C VAL A 318 -2.27 12.02 36.16
N LEU A 319 -1.01 11.65 36.36
CA LEU A 319 -0.38 11.63 37.69
C LEU A 319 0.51 12.84 37.96
N GLY A 320 0.81 13.67 36.95
CA GLY A 320 1.62 14.88 37.12
C GLY A 320 3.11 14.61 37.38
N ARG A 321 3.60 13.42 37.01
CA ARG A 321 5.01 13.02 37.22
C ARG A 321 5.52 12.15 36.07
N GLU A 322 6.83 11.95 36.02
CA GLU A 322 7.45 10.97 35.11
C GLU A 322 7.30 9.53 35.64
N PRO A 323 7.26 8.52 34.75
CA PRO A 323 7.36 7.13 35.17
C PRO A 323 8.74 6.81 35.72
N ASP A 324 8.78 5.95 36.74
CA ASP A 324 10.01 5.23 37.08
C ASP A 324 10.27 4.10 36.07
N GLU A 325 11.53 3.65 35.99
CA GLU A 325 11.95 2.66 35.00
C GLU A 325 11.20 1.33 35.11
N ASN A 326 10.94 0.85 36.34
CA ASN A 326 10.25 -0.41 36.58
C ASN A 326 8.77 -0.31 36.19
N GLY A 327 8.10 0.76 36.59
CA GLY A 327 6.71 1.03 36.20
C GLY A 327 6.55 1.13 34.70
N ARG A 328 7.44 1.89 34.04
CA ARG A 328 7.44 2.03 32.57
C ARG A 328 7.59 0.68 31.85
N TYR A 329 8.52 -0.15 32.33
CA TYR A 329 8.76 -1.48 31.78
C TYR A 329 7.59 -2.44 32.00
N ASP A 330 7.00 -2.46 33.19
CA ASP A 330 5.83 -3.29 33.50
C ASP A 330 4.64 -2.95 32.58
N TRP A 331 4.34 -1.67 32.40
CA TRP A 331 3.30 -1.23 31.48
C TRP A 331 3.57 -1.66 30.03
N LEU A 332 4.80 -1.49 29.56
CA LEU A 332 5.19 -1.93 28.21
C LEU A 332 4.99 -3.45 28.04
N SER A 333 5.38 -4.24 29.04
CA SER A 333 5.20 -5.70 29.04
C SER A 333 3.72 -6.11 28.96
N ARG A 334 2.86 -5.42 29.71
CA ARG A 334 1.39 -5.64 29.67
C ARG A 334 0.79 -5.27 28.32
N MET A 335 1.24 -4.17 27.70
CA MET A 335 0.76 -3.76 26.36
C MET A 335 1.22 -4.73 25.26
N ARG A 336 2.47 -5.21 25.33
CA ARG A 336 3.00 -6.23 24.39
C ARG A 336 2.23 -7.54 24.47
N SER A 337 1.82 -7.95 25.67
CA SER A 337 1.06 -9.18 25.91
C SER A 337 -0.46 -9.02 25.70
N GLY A 338 -0.93 -7.82 25.35
CA GLY A 338 -2.35 -7.53 25.16
C GLY A 338 -3.17 -7.55 26.46
N GLN A 339 -2.52 -7.51 27.62
CA GLN A 339 -3.19 -7.43 28.93
C GLN A 339 -3.76 -6.05 29.22
N THR A 340 -3.24 -5.02 28.54
CA THR A 340 -3.77 -3.65 28.62
C THR A 340 -3.56 -2.90 27.30
N SER A 341 -4.37 -1.88 27.06
CA SER A 341 -4.24 -0.97 25.91
C SER A 341 -3.65 0.39 26.29
N VAL A 342 -3.24 1.16 25.28
CA VAL A 342 -2.78 2.55 25.43
C VAL A 342 -3.83 3.51 25.98
N ASP A 343 -5.10 3.12 25.99
CA ASP A 343 -6.20 3.91 26.54
C ASP A 343 -6.52 3.49 27.98
N GLU A 344 -6.43 2.19 28.28
CA GLU A 344 -6.72 1.61 29.60
C GLU A 344 -5.73 2.02 30.68
N ILE A 345 -4.48 2.34 30.32
CA ILE A 345 -3.51 2.86 31.29
C ILE A 345 -4.01 4.16 31.92
N ARG A 346 -4.62 5.05 31.14
CA ARG A 346 -5.21 6.30 31.64
C ARG A 346 -6.36 6.00 32.61
N MET A 347 -7.25 5.08 32.26
CA MET A 347 -8.33 4.63 33.17
C MET A 347 -7.77 4.09 34.48
N THR A 348 -6.71 3.27 34.40
CA THR A 348 -6.08 2.66 35.58
C THR A 348 -5.49 3.73 36.50
N PHE A 349 -4.78 4.72 35.95
CA PHE A 349 -4.23 5.83 36.73
C PHE A 349 -5.32 6.71 37.34
N THR A 350 -6.37 7.05 36.58
CA THR A 350 -7.50 7.83 37.14
C THR A 350 -8.28 7.07 38.22
N SER A 351 -8.20 5.74 38.24
CA SER A 351 -8.82 4.88 39.28
C SER A 351 -7.92 4.65 40.49
N SER A 352 -6.69 5.18 40.49
CA SER A 352 -5.69 4.90 41.53
C SER A 352 -5.91 5.74 42.79
N MET A 353 -5.45 5.20 43.93
CA MET A 353 -5.42 5.95 45.19
C MET A 353 -4.53 7.21 45.09
N GLU A 354 -3.44 7.15 44.31
CA GLU A 354 -2.57 8.30 44.07
C GLU A 354 -3.36 9.47 43.46
N TYR A 355 -4.13 9.20 42.40
CA TYR A 355 -4.97 10.20 41.77
C TYR A 355 -6.10 10.69 42.68
N TYR A 356 -6.74 9.79 43.44
CA TYR A 356 -7.77 10.15 44.42
C TYR A 356 -7.26 11.11 45.49
N MET A 357 -6.08 10.83 46.06
CA MET A 357 -5.44 11.69 47.06
C MET A 357 -5.02 13.04 46.46
N ALA A 358 -4.46 13.04 45.25
CA ALA A 358 -4.12 14.27 44.52
C ALA A 358 -5.36 15.14 44.22
N ALA A 359 -6.52 14.51 44.01
CA ALA A 359 -7.78 15.21 43.82
C ALA A 359 -8.40 15.75 45.12
N GLY A 360 -7.76 15.58 46.28
CA GLY A 360 -8.20 16.11 47.57
C GLY A 360 -8.76 15.06 48.54
N GLY A 361 -8.62 13.77 48.22
CA GLY A 361 -8.88 12.67 49.16
C GLY A 361 -10.34 12.48 49.57
N ASN A 362 -11.28 13.05 48.83
CA ASN A 362 -12.72 12.90 49.04
C ASN A 362 -13.44 12.70 47.70
N ASP A 363 -14.56 11.96 47.74
CA ASP A 363 -15.30 11.56 46.54
C ASP A 363 -15.80 12.75 45.71
N HIS A 364 -16.23 13.84 46.35
CA HIS A 364 -16.70 15.04 45.65
C HIS A 364 -15.60 15.69 44.80
N ALA A 365 -14.44 15.93 45.42
CA ALA A 365 -13.32 16.56 44.73
C ALA A 365 -12.75 15.62 43.65
N TYR A 366 -12.69 14.31 43.94
CA TYR A 366 -12.31 13.28 42.98
C TYR A 366 -13.18 13.29 41.71
N VAL A 367 -14.51 13.30 41.85
CA VAL A 367 -15.43 13.38 40.70
C VAL A 367 -15.24 14.68 39.91
N GLY A 368 -15.06 15.82 40.60
CA GLY A 368 -14.84 17.10 39.94
C GLY A 368 -13.59 17.10 39.04
N VAL A 369 -12.49 16.52 39.53
CA VAL A 369 -11.26 16.37 38.73
C VAL A 369 -11.44 15.32 37.63
N LEU A 370 -12.15 14.20 37.87
CA LEU A 370 -12.46 13.22 36.83
C LEU A 370 -13.22 13.82 35.65
N TYR A 371 -14.25 14.65 35.91
CA TYR A 371 -15.00 15.34 34.85
C TYR A 371 -14.09 16.25 34.02
N SER A 372 -13.23 17.01 34.70
CA SER A 372 -12.28 17.90 34.02
C SER A 372 -11.30 17.11 33.15
N THR A 373 -10.77 16.00 33.64
CA THR A 373 -9.78 15.16 32.95
C THR A 373 -10.38 14.34 31.81
N LEU A 374 -11.57 13.75 32.01
CA LEU A 374 -12.17 12.81 31.05
C LEU A 374 -13.15 13.46 30.06
N LEU A 375 -13.79 14.55 30.46
CA LEU A 375 -14.83 15.25 29.68
C LEU A 375 -14.43 16.69 29.31
N GLY A 376 -13.33 17.23 29.86
CA GLY A 376 -12.88 18.59 29.53
C GLY A 376 -13.80 19.70 30.04
N ARG A 377 -14.69 19.40 31.00
CA ARG A 377 -15.65 20.35 31.57
C ARG A 377 -15.85 20.10 33.07
N PRO A 378 -16.29 21.10 33.85
CA PRO A 378 -16.67 20.88 35.24
C PRO A 378 -17.94 20.01 35.34
N ALA A 379 -18.04 19.26 36.44
CA ALA A 379 -19.25 18.54 36.81
C ALA A 379 -20.32 19.51 37.34
N ALA A 380 -21.58 19.28 36.97
CA ALA A 380 -22.70 19.96 37.63
C ALA A 380 -22.85 19.45 39.06
N GLN A 381 -23.46 20.22 39.97
CA GLN A 381 -23.62 19.82 41.36
C GLN A 381 -24.34 18.46 41.51
N GLY A 382 -25.39 18.22 40.71
CA GLY A 382 -26.10 16.93 40.73
C GLY A 382 -25.24 15.75 40.25
N ASP A 383 -24.34 15.99 39.29
CA ASP A 383 -23.37 14.97 38.84
C ASP A 383 -22.36 14.66 39.94
N LEU A 384 -21.86 15.70 40.63
CA LEU A 384 -20.95 15.55 41.77
C LEU A 384 -21.59 14.71 42.87
N ASP A 385 -22.80 15.06 43.30
CA ASP A 385 -23.52 14.36 44.38
C ASP A 385 -23.78 12.89 44.00
N TYR A 386 -24.25 12.65 42.77
CA TYR A 386 -24.57 11.30 42.28
C TYR A 386 -23.33 10.42 42.20
N TRP A 387 -22.28 10.88 41.50
CA TRP A 387 -21.08 10.07 41.30
C TRP A 387 -20.25 9.93 42.57
N ALA A 388 -20.26 10.91 43.47
CA ALA A 388 -19.61 10.78 44.77
C ALA A 388 -20.27 9.67 45.59
N SER A 389 -21.61 9.62 45.59
CA SER A 389 -22.35 8.51 46.20
C SER A 389 -22.00 7.15 45.55
N GLN A 390 -21.91 7.09 44.22
CA GLN A 390 -21.50 5.86 43.53
C GLN A 390 -20.05 5.47 43.84
N ALA A 391 -19.13 6.43 44.00
CA ALA A 391 -17.75 6.18 44.40
C ALA A 391 -17.69 5.54 45.80
N SER A 392 -18.43 6.07 46.77
CA SER A 392 -18.54 5.48 48.11
C SER A 392 -19.13 4.06 48.09
N LEU A 393 -20.14 3.81 47.25
CA LEU A 393 -20.87 2.54 47.22
C LEU A 393 -20.18 1.43 46.43
N ARG A 394 -19.52 1.78 45.32
CA ARG A 394 -19.02 0.83 44.30
C ARG A 394 -17.52 0.99 44.01
N GLY A 395 -16.88 2.01 44.57
CA GLY A 395 -15.47 2.34 44.35
C GLY A 395 -15.23 3.23 43.12
N GLY A 396 -14.10 3.94 43.14
CA GLY A 396 -13.71 4.86 42.06
C GLY A 396 -13.57 4.20 40.69
N GLY A 397 -13.12 2.95 40.62
CA GLY A 397 -13.03 2.21 39.35
C GLY A 397 -14.37 2.04 38.63
N TYR A 398 -15.48 1.88 39.37
CA TYR A 398 -16.82 1.84 38.78
C TYR A 398 -17.20 3.19 38.18
N VAL A 399 -16.90 4.29 38.89
CA VAL A 399 -17.19 5.66 38.44
C VAL A 399 -16.36 6.01 37.20
N VAL A 400 -15.05 5.73 37.22
CA VAL A 400 -14.16 5.96 36.07
C VAL A 400 -14.63 5.19 34.85
N SER A 401 -14.90 3.89 34.99
CA SER A 401 -15.37 3.06 33.86
C SER A 401 -16.71 3.57 33.30
N SER A 402 -17.61 4.03 34.17
CA SER A 402 -18.92 4.57 33.76
C SER A 402 -18.79 5.89 32.99
N ILE A 403 -17.92 6.80 33.44
CA ILE A 403 -17.69 8.08 32.77
C ILE A 403 -16.90 7.88 31.48
N TRP A 404 -15.84 7.05 31.51
CA TRP A 404 -15.00 6.76 30.34
C TRP A 404 -15.80 6.10 29.21
N ASN A 405 -16.63 5.11 29.52
CA ASN A 405 -17.43 4.42 28.51
C ASN A 405 -18.76 5.13 28.21
N SER A 406 -18.95 6.36 28.68
CA SER A 406 -20.11 7.17 28.33
C SER A 406 -20.08 7.62 26.87
N TYR A 407 -21.26 7.87 26.30
CA TYR A 407 -21.39 8.42 24.94
C TYR A 407 -20.69 9.78 24.79
N GLU A 408 -20.73 10.62 25.83
CA GLU A 408 -20.06 11.92 25.85
C GLU A 408 -18.54 11.76 25.74
N SER A 409 -17.94 10.96 26.62
CA SER A 409 -16.49 10.71 26.59
C SER A 409 -16.07 10.03 25.28
N GLY A 410 -16.84 9.04 24.81
CA GLY A 410 -16.59 8.39 23.51
C GLY A 410 -16.61 9.37 22.34
N THR A 411 -17.53 10.33 22.33
CA THR A 411 -17.59 11.39 21.30
C THR A 411 -16.38 12.31 21.37
N ILE A 412 -15.96 12.72 22.57
CA ILE A 412 -14.77 13.57 22.78
C ILE A 412 -13.51 12.86 22.27
N ARG A 413 -13.30 11.60 22.68
CA ARG A 413 -12.12 10.82 22.28
C ARG A 413 -12.11 10.55 20.77
N LEU A 414 -13.25 10.19 20.20
CA LEU A 414 -13.39 10.03 18.75
C LEU A 414 -13.05 11.32 18.00
N ASN A 415 -13.54 12.46 18.46
CA ASN A 415 -13.23 13.75 17.86
C ASN A 415 -11.73 14.07 17.95
N ALA A 416 -11.06 13.71 19.05
CA ALA A 416 -9.62 13.86 19.19
C ALA A 416 -8.85 12.97 18.20
N ILE A 417 -9.30 11.73 17.96
CA ILE A 417 -8.75 10.82 16.96
C ILE A 417 -8.89 11.42 15.55
N TYR A 418 -10.08 11.90 15.18
CA TYR A 418 -10.33 12.55 13.89
C TYR A 418 -9.47 13.80 13.71
N THR A 419 -9.40 14.65 14.74
CA THR A 419 -8.59 15.88 14.71
C THR A 419 -7.12 15.55 14.54
N THR A 420 -6.63 14.51 15.22
CA THR A 420 -5.22 14.09 15.16
C THR A 420 -4.87 13.50 13.80
N TYR A 421 -5.67 12.57 13.27
CA TYR A 421 -5.28 11.82 12.08
C TYR A 421 -5.86 12.37 10.77
N LEU A 422 -7.09 12.88 10.78
CA LEU A 422 -7.78 13.39 9.59
C LEU A 422 -7.77 14.93 9.51
N LYS A 423 -7.28 15.62 10.55
CA LYS A 423 -7.17 17.09 10.62
C LYS A 423 -8.52 17.81 10.47
N ARG A 424 -9.60 17.14 10.91
CA ARG A 424 -10.96 17.68 10.96
C ARG A 424 -11.71 17.09 12.15
N GLY A 425 -12.84 17.69 12.52
CA GLY A 425 -13.76 17.12 13.49
C GLY A 425 -14.53 15.92 12.94
N VAL A 426 -15.05 15.09 13.83
CA VAL A 426 -15.95 13.98 13.49
C VAL A 426 -17.34 14.53 13.14
N ASP A 427 -17.93 14.04 12.05
CA ASP A 427 -19.30 14.38 11.66
C ASP A 427 -20.34 13.48 12.35
N ALA A 428 -21.62 13.84 12.27
CA ALA A 428 -22.70 13.12 12.95
C ALA A 428 -22.78 11.63 12.52
N SER A 429 -22.49 11.31 11.26
CA SER A 429 -22.47 9.92 10.79
C SER A 429 -21.31 9.16 11.45
N GLY A 430 -20.12 9.77 11.49
CA GLY A 430 -18.96 9.24 12.19
C GLY A 430 -19.25 8.95 13.67
N VAL A 431 -19.86 9.89 14.39
CA VAL A 431 -20.26 9.70 15.79
C VAL A 431 -21.21 8.51 15.93
N SER A 432 -22.27 8.45 15.11
CA SER A 432 -23.27 7.38 15.18
C SER A 432 -22.70 5.98 14.93
N SER A 433 -21.68 5.88 14.08
CA SER A 433 -21.07 4.60 13.70
C SER A 433 -19.99 4.16 14.69
N TRP A 434 -19.16 5.09 15.18
CA TRP A 434 -17.96 4.75 15.95
C TRP A 434 -18.14 4.78 17.45
N VAL A 435 -18.95 5.68 18.00
CA VAL A 435 -19.05 5.83 19.46
C VAL A 435 -19.50 4.54 20.15
N PRO A 436 -20.53 3.80 19.67
CA PRO A 436 -20.92 2.54 20.29
C PRO A 436 -19.79 1.50 20.32
N LEU A 437 -18.96 1.45 19.26
CA LEU A 437 -17.83 0.52 19.17
C LEU A 437 -16.72 0.92 20.13
N ILE A 438 -16.37 2.21 20.18
CA ILE A 438 -15.30 2.71 21.03
C ILE A 438 -15.62 2.58 22.52
N THR A 439 -16.88 2.83 22.91
CA THR A 439 -17.32 2.65 24.30
C THR A 439 -17.39 1.18 24.73
N ALA A 440 -17.46 0.25 23.78
CA ALA A 440 -17.56 -1.19 24.07
C ALA A 440 -16.21 -1.92 23.94
N GLN A 441 -15.36 -1.49 23.02
CA GLN A 441 -14.15 -2.22 22.59
C GLN A 441 -12.87 -1.38 22.68
N GLY A 442 -12.98 -0.12 23.09
CA GLY A 442 -11.87 0.82 23.16
C GLY A 442 -11.57 1.51 21.82
N ASP A 443 -10.64 2.46 21.87
CA ASP A 443 -10.41 3.43 20.80
C ASP A 443 -9.53 2.87 19.66
N GLN A 444 -8.88 1.72 19.89
CA GLN A 444 -7.86 1.17 19.00
C GLN A 444 -8.38 0.83 17.60
N ALA A 445 -9.57 0.22 17.51
CA ALA A 445 -10.17 -0.12 16.22
C ALA A 445 -10.41 1.14 15.37
N ALA A 446 -10.91 2.21 16.00
CA ALA A 446 -11.12 3.48 15.32
C ALA A 446 -9.80 4.09 14.84
N ARG A 447 -8.75 4.10 15.67
CA ARG A 447 -7.41 4.57 15.26
C ARG A 447 -6.92 3.81 14.04
N THR A 448 -6.85 2.48 14.11
CA THR A 448 -6.38 1.62 13.02
C THR A 448 -7.16 1.86 11.72
N THR A 449 -8.49 1.88 11.77
CA THR A 449 -9.31 2.09 10.57
C THR A 449 -9.12 3.48 9.98
N ILE A 450 -9.01 4.52 10.82
CA ILE A 450 -8.85 5.90 10.36
C ILE A 450 -7.49 6.08 9.67
N VAL A 451 -6.39 5.67 10.31
CA VAL A 451 -5.04 5.89 9.75
C VAL A 451 -4.72 4.99 8.55
N SER A 452 -5.53 3.96 8.29
CA SER A 452 -5.40 3.10 7.10
C SER A 452 -6.38 3.45 5.98
N SER A 453 -7.25 4.43 6.19
CA SER A 453 -8.29 4.84 5.25
C SER A 453 -7.74 5.56 4.01
N LEU A 454 -8.54 5.57 2.93
CA LEU A 454 -8.25 6.36 1.74
C LEU A 454 -8.20 7.86 2.06
N GLU A 455 -9.07 8.35 2.96
CA GLU A 455 -9.06 9.75 3.37
C GLU A 455 -7.71 10.13 4.01
N TYR A 456 -7.20 9.28 4.91
CA TYR A 456 -5.89 9.49 5.52
C TYR A 456 -4.76 9.48 4.47
N LEU A 457 -4.80 8.55 3.51
CA LEU A 457 -3.81 8.52 2.41
C LEU A 457 -3.86 9.80 1.56
N LEU A 458 -5.06 10.30 1.23
CA LEU A 458 -5.22 11.55 0.47
C LEU A 458 -4.69 12.75 1.25
N GLN A 459 -4.95 12.82 2.56
CA GLN A 459 -4.37 13.83 3.45
C GLN A 459 -2.84 13.70 3.54
N ALA A 460 -2.32 12.48 3.58
CA ALA A 460 -0.88 12.23 3.60
C ALA A 460 -0.20 12.74 2.32
N ARG A 461 -0.78 12.51 1.15
CA ARG A 461 -0.31 13.06 -0.14
C ARG A 461 -0.25 14.58 -0.12
N ALA A 462 -1.30 15.22 0.41
CA ALA A 462 -1.39 16.68 0.47
C ALA A 462 -0.38 17.30 1.45
N ARG A 463 -0.18 16.67 2.62
CA ARG A 463 0.73 17.16 3.67
C ARG A 463 2.20 16.86 3.40
N TYR A 464 2.49 15.73 2.77
CA TYR A 464 3.86 15.24 2.50
C TYR A 464 4.05 14.92 1.01
N PRO A 465 3.88 15.90 0.10
CA PRO A 465 4.01 15.66 -1.33
C PRO A 465 5.41 15.16 -1.70
N GLN A 466 5.49 14.22 -2.64
CA GLN A 466 6.75 13.70 -3.17
C GLN A 466 7.01 14.21 -4.59
N PRO A 467 8.26 14.55 -4.93
CA PRO A 467 8.64 15.07 -6.25
C PRO A 467 8.34 14.09 -7.38
#